data_AF-A0A3A8F3Q4-F1
#
_entry.id   AF-A0A3A8F3Q4-F1
#
_cell.length_a   1.000
_cell.length_b   1.000
_cell.length_c   1.000
_cell.angle_alpha   90.00
_cell.angle_beta   90.00
_cell.angle_gamma   90.00
#
_symmetry.space_group_name_H-M   'P 1'
#
loop_
_entity.id
_entity.type
_entity.pdbx_description
1 polymer ?
#
loop_
_entity_poly.entity_id
_entity_poly.type
_entity_poly.pdbx_seq_one_letter_code
_entity_poly.pdbx_strand_id
1 'polypeptide(L)' 'MYIGVKILSILLSLLCIFFTFIGIYALDLSLIFIGVLFAIAIVLITLETKHKVSNPFKGH' A
#
# COMPACT_ATOMS: atom_id res chain seq x y z
N MET A 1 12.89 1.20 -11.42
CA MET A 1 12.89 0.73 -10.01
C MET A 1 11.93 -0.45 -9.89
N TYR A 2 12.47 -1.66 -9.65
CA TYR A 2 11.86 -2.86 -9.05
C TYR A 2 10.44 -3.25 -9.51
N ILE A 3 10.35 -4.13 -10.52
CA ILE A 3 9.11 -4.85 -10.89
C ILE A 3 8.41 -5.44 -9.65
N GLY A 4 9.21 -5.89 -8.67
CA GLY A 4 8.74 -6.41 -7.38
C GLY A 4 7.95 -5.40 -6.55
N VAL A 5 8.36 -4.14 -6.48
CA VAL A 5 7.61 -3.11 -5.71
C VAL A 5 6.28 -2.78 -6.42
N LYS A 6 6.27 -2.78 -7.76
CA LYS A 6 5.06 -2.57 -8.55
C LYS A 6 4.06 -3.71 -8.36
N ILE A 7 4.53 -4.96 -8.41
CA ILE A 7 3.72 -6.16 -8.17
C ILE A 7 3.20 -6.17 -6.72
N LEU A 8 4.07 -5.88 -5.74
CA LEU A 8 3.71 -5.80 -4.33
C LEU A 8 2.60 -4.77 -4.11
N SER A 9 2.72 -3.56 -4.66
CA SER A 9 1.67 -2.53 -4.52
C SER A 9 0.33 -2.94 -5.12
N ILE A 10 0.33 -3.65 -6.26
CA ILE A 10 -0.92 -4.14 -6.86
C ILE A 10 -1.57 -5.19 -5.96
N LEU A 11 -0.76 -6.13 -5.45
CA LEU A 11 -1.23 -7.21 -4.57
C LEU A 11 -1.75 -6.66 -3.24
N LEU A 12 -1.07 -5.66 -2.68
CA LEU A 12 -1.46 -4.96 -1.46
C LEU A 12 -2.77 -4.19 -1.65
N SER A 13 -2.97 -3.55 -2.81
CA SER A 13 -4.21 -2.86 -3.16
C SER A 13 -5.39 -3.83 -3.28
N LEU A 14 -5.20 -4.99 -3.93
CA LEU A 14 -6.19 -6.05 -4.00
C LEU A 14 -6.59 -6.59 -2.62
N LEU A 15 -5.61 -6.87 -1.76
CA LEU A 15 -5.86 -7.29 -0.38
C LEU A 15 -6.59 -6.21 0.43
N CYS A 16 -6.20 -4.95 0.28
CA CYS A 16 -6.82 -3.82 0.95
C CYS A 16 -8.32 -3.75 0.63
N ILE A 17 -8.69 -3.83 -0.65
CA ILE A 17 -10.10 -3.81 -1.08
C ILE A 17 -10.85 -5.02 -0.53
N PHE A 18 -10.25 -6.21 -0.58
CA PHE A 18 -10.85 -7.44 -0.09
C PHE A 18 -11.16 -7.38 1.41
N PHE A 19 -10.17 -7.00 2.24
CA PHE A 19 -10.35 -6.89 3.68
C PHE A 19 -11.31 -5.76 4.07
N THR A 20 -11.29 -4.64 3.35
CA THR A 20 -12.24 -3.54 3.58
C THR A 20 -13.67 -3.98 3.27
N PHE A 21 -13.88 -4.69 2.15
CA PHE A 21 -15.20 -5.17 1.76
C PHE A 21 -15.75 -6.18 2.77
N ILE A 22 -14.94 -7.16 3.18
CA ILE A 22 -15.34 -8.15 4.19
C ILE A 22 -15.53 -7.49 5.56
N GLY A 23 -14.66 -6.56 5.95
CA GLY A 23 -14.78 -5.86 7.23
C GLY A 23 -16.06 -5.05 7.33
N ILE A 24 -16.45 -4.36 6.25
CA ILE A 24 -17.73 -3.64 6.18
C ILE A 24 -18.90 -4.62 6.21
N TYR A 25 -18.83 -5.72 5.46
CA TYR A 25 -19.89 -6.73 5.42
C TYR A 25 -20.11 -7.42 6.77
N ALA A 26 -19.02 -7.80 7.43
CA ALA A 26 -19.05 -8.45 8.74
C ALA A 26 -19.29 -7.46 9.90
N LEU A 27 -19.30 -6.15 9.62
CA LEU A 27 -19.33 -5.08 10.62
C LEU A 27 -18.21 -5.24 11.68
N ASP A 28 -17.10 -5.87 11.29
CA ASP A 28 -15.99 -6.20 12.16
C ASP A 28 -14.94 -5.08 12.10
N LEU A 29 -14.85 -4.33 13.20
CA LEU A 29 -13.92 -3.22 13.34
C LEU A 29 -12.46 -3.66 13.16
N SER A 30 -12.09 -4.88 13.56
CA SER A 30 -10.72 -5.38 13.43
C SER A 30 -10.32 -5.51 11.96
N LEU A 31 -11.21 -6.04 11.12
CA LEU A 31 -10.97 -6.17 9.68
C LEU A 31 -10.91 -4.81 8.99
N ILE A 32 -11.74 -3.86 9.41
CA ILE A 32 -11.69 -2.49 8.92
C ILE A 32 -10.35 -1.83 9.28
N PHE A 33 -9.87 -2.00 10.52
CA PHE A 33 -8.55 -1.50 10.94
C PHE A 33 -7.41 -2.12 10.12
N ILE A 34 -7.47 -3.43 9.84
CA ILE A 34 -6.50 -4.11 8.97
C ILE A 34 -6.51 -3.49 7.56
N GLY A 35 -7.69 -3.21 6.99
CA GLY A 35 -7.82 -2.50 5.71
C GLY A 35 -7.17 -1.12 5.73
N VAL A 36 -7.37 -0.34 6.80
CA VAL A 36 -6.74 0.99 6.98
C VAL A 36 -5.22 0.88 7.05
N LEU A 37 -4.68 -0.12 7.76
CA LEU A 37 -3.23 -0.35 7.83
C LEU A 37 -2.63 -0.65 6.45
N PHE A 38 -3.34 -1.45 5.63
CA PHE A 38 -2.92 -1.68 4.25
C PHE A 38 -2.93 -0.40 3.41
N ALA A 39 -3.94 0.45 3.56
CA ALA A 39 -3.99 1.74 2.87
C ALA A 39 -2.79 2.65 3.25
N ILE A 40 -2.44 2.72 4.53
CA ILE A 40 -1.28 3.48 5.02
C ILE A 40 0.02 2.92 4.41
N ALA A 41 0.18 1.59 4.38
CA ALA A 41 1.36 0.95 3.78
C ALA A 41 1.50 1.28 2.29
N ILE A 42 0.40 1.30 1.52
CA ILE A 42 0.41 1.67 0.09
C ILE A 42 0.88 3.13 -0.07
N VAL A 43 0.39 4.04 0.77
CA VAL A 43 0.79 5.45 0.74
C VAL A 43 2.29 5.59 1.05
N LEU A 44 2.79 4.91 2.09
CA LEU A 44 4.21 4.92 2.45
C LEU A 44 5.10 4.37 1.32
N ILE A 45 4.73 3.24 0.73
CA ILE A 45 5.45 2.66 -0.41
C ILE A 45 5.45 3.62 -1.60
N THR A 46 4.31 4.27 -1.87
CA THR A 46 4.20 5.25 -2.97
C THR A 46 5.10 6.46 -2.72
N LEU A 47 5.14 6.97 -1.48
CA LEU A 47 5.99 8.09 -1.09
C LEU A 47 7.47 7.74 -1.15
N GLU A 48 7.88 6.59 -0.62
CA GLU A 48 9.22 6.03 -0.74
C GLU A 48 9.65 5.94 -2.22
N THR A 49 8.77 5.41 -3.08
CA THR A 49 9.06 5.27 -4.50
C THR A 49 9.23 6.64 -5.17
N LYS A 50 8.37 7.61 -4.85
CA LYS A 50 8.49 8.98 -5.36
C LYS A 50 9.75 9.68 -4.84
N HIS A 51 10.07 9.53 -3.56
CA HIS A 51 11.25 10.13 -2.94
C HIS A 51 12.55 9.56 -3.51
N LYS A 52 12.61 8.24 -3.75
CA LYS A 52 13.79 7.59 -4.35
C LYS A 52 14.00 7.99 -5.82
N VAL A 53 12.95 8.33 -6.54
CA VAL A 53 13.00 8.86 -7.93
C VAL A 53 13.30 10.36 -7.94
N SER A 54 12.84 11.11 -6.93
CA SER A 54 13.02 12.55 -6.76
C SER A 54 14.27 12.92 -5.95
N ASN A 55 15.28 12.04 -5.91
CA ASN A 55 16.58 12.38 -5.35
C ASN A 55 17.56 12.73 -6.49
N PRO A 56 17.64 14.02 -6.91
CA PRO A 56 18.52 14.45 -7.98
C PRO A 56 20.02 14.36 -7.63
N PHE A 57 20.37 14.08 -6.36
CA PHE A 57 21.76 14.04 -5.89
C PHE A 57 22.34 12.63 -5.76
N LYS A 58 21.65 11.59 -6.23
CA LYS A 58 22.10 10.19 -6.10
C LYS A 58 23.08 9.72 -7.19
N GLY A 59 23.67 10.66 -7.93
CA GLY A 59 24.56 10.40 -9.07
C GLY A 59 25.78 11.32 -9.12
N HIS A 60 26.38 11.64 -7.97
CA HIS A 60 27.72 12.22 -7.86
C HIS A 60 28.62 11.30 -7.04
#